data_AF-A0A3S0MSG7-F1
#
_entry.id   AF-A0A3S0MSG7-F1
#
_cell.length_a   1.000
_cell.length_b   1.000
_cell.length_c   1.000
_cell.angle_alpha   90.00
_cell.angle_beta   90.00
_cell.angle_gamma   90.00
#
_symmetry.space_group_name_H-M   'P 1'
#
loop_
_entity.id
_entity.type
_entity.pdbx_description
1 polymer ?
#
loop_
_entity_poly.entity_id
_entity_poly.type
_entity_poly.pdbx_seq_one_letter_code
_entity_poly.pdbx_strand_id
1 'polypeptide(L)'
;MWRGAPEDATGSIARPAPKLSRHLDAEDMRRAMAAMGTALDPQGSGASVHWDNPQSGARGSFTPVGQAYPLDGKICRGFVADIEAGETGEKLKGAACREKSADWALTEAKPVKS
;
A
#
# COMPACT_ATOMS: atom_id res chain seq x y z
N MET A 1 22.96 -48.11 -18.23
CA MET A 1 22.64 -47.91 -16.79
C MET A 1 22.00 -46.54 -16.63
N TRP A 2 20.70 -46.47 -16.29
CA TRP A 2 19.98 -45.21 -16.09
C TRP A 2 20.02 -44.76 -14.62
N ARG A 3 20.35 -43.49 -14.39
CA ARG A 3 19.98 -42.63 -13.24
C ARG A 3 20.18 -41.19 -13.72
N GLY A 4 19.30 -40.20 -13.56
CA GLY A 4 17.92 -40.14 -13.08
C GLY A 4 17.54 -38.64 -12.99
N ALA A 5 16.33 -38.23 -13.41
CA ALA A 5 15.87 -36.85 -13.23
C ALA A 5 15.26 -36.66 -11.83
N PRO A 6 15.64 -35.60 -11.12
CA PRO A 6 14.68 -34.71 -10.41
C PRO A 6 15.14 -33.22 -10.43
N GLU A 7 14.34 -32.16 -10.31
CA GLU A 7 12.88 -31.96 -10.18
C GLU A 7 12.41 -30.81 -11.10
N ASP A 8 11.09 -30.62 -11.28
CA ASP A 8 10.50 -29.39 -11.81
C ASP A 8 10.69 -28.20 -10.83
N ALA A 9 11.57 -27.25 -11.18
CA ALA A 9 11.72 -25.99 -10.44
C ALA A 9 10.57 -24.98 -10.74
N THR A 10 9.32 -25.44 -10.73
CA THR A 10 8.13 -24.59 -10.82
C THR A 10 7.79 -24.07 -9.42
N GLY A 11 8.28 -22.88 -9.05
CA GLY A 11 8.00 -22.37 -7.70
C GLY A 11 8.64 -21.06 -7.28
N SER A 12 8.41 -19.96 -8.00
CA SER A 12 8.27 -18.60 -7.42
C SER A 12 8.00 -17.54 -8.50
N ILE A 13 6.75 -17.49 -9.00
CA ILE A 13 6.23 -16.19 -9.47
C ILE A 13 5.94 -15.38 -8.20
N ALA A 14 6.93 -14.62 -7.74
CA ALA A 14 6.74 -13.70 -6.62
C ALA A 14 5.54 -12.80 -6.94
N ARG A 15 4.52 -12.80 -6.08
CA ARG A 15 3.36 -11.93 -6.28
C ARG A 15 3.86 -10.49 -6.37
N PRO A 16 3.48 -9.72 -7.42
CA PRO A 16 3.86 -8.33 -7.51
C PRO A 16 3.49 -7.60 -6.21
N ALA A 17 4.41 -6.77 -5.70
CA ALA A 17 4.10 -5.93 -4.55
C ALA A 17 2.82 -5.14 -4.84
N PRO A 18 1.90 -5.01 -3.87
CA PRO A 18 0.68 -4.25 -4.06
C PRO A 18 1.03 -2.81 -4.46
N LYS A 19 0.19 -2.23 -5.31
CA LYS A 19 0.29 -0.83 -5.72
C LYS A 19 -1.02 -0.13 -5.38
N LEU A 20 -0.92 1.17 -5.13
CA LEU A 20 -2.07 2.02 -4.85
C LEU A 20 -2.93 2.17 -6.12
N SER A 21 -2.36 2.75 -7.17
CA SER A 21 -2.96 2.78 -8.51
C SER A 21 -1.88 2.57 -9.57
N ARG A 22 -2.32 2.20 -10.78
CA ARG A 22 -1.47 2.10 -11.98
C ARG A 22 -1.25 3.46 -12.68
N HIS A 23 -1.97 4.49 -12.27
CA HIS A 23 -1.96 5.83 -12.88
C HIS A 23 -1.05 6.83 -12.17
N LEU A 24 -0.42 6.41 -11.06
CA LEU A 24 0.53 7.22 -10.31
C LEU A 24 1.95 7.00 -10.83
N ASP A 25 2.69 8.09 -11.03
CA ASP A 25 4.12 8.04 -11.33
C ASP A 25 4.98 7.77 -10.06
N ALA A 26 6.30 7.81 -10.20
CA ALA A 26 7.21 7.55 -9.08
C ALA A 26 7.18 8.62 -7.97
N GLU A 27 6.94 9.88 -8.32
CA GLU A 27 6.84 11.01 -7.38
C GLU A 27 5.47 11.03 -6.70
N ASP A 28 4.40 10.75 -7.46
CA ASP A 28 3.06 10.52 -6.93
C ASP A 28 3.07 9.39 -5.89
N MET A 29 3.64 8.23 -6.24
CA MET A 29 3.77 7.09 -5.33
C MET A 29 4.60 7.44 -4.09
N ARG A 30 5.68 8.22 -4.23
CA ARG A 30 6.49 8.68 -3.08
C ARG A 30 5.66 9.54 -2.12
N ARG A 31 4.89 10.50 -2.65
CA ARG A 31 4.01 11.38 -1.87
C ARG A 31 2.88 10.62 -1.18
N ALA A 32 2.21 9.74 -1.92
CA ALA A 32 1.13 8.91 -1.39
C ALA A 32 1.63 7.99 -0.27
N MET A 33 2.79 7.35 -0.43
CA MET A 33 3.38 6.49 0.61
C MET A 33 3.78 7.26 1.87
N ALA A 34 4.30 8.49 1.73
CA ALA A 34 4.61 9.35 2.88
C ALA A 34 3.33 9.72 3.67
N ALA A 35 2.28 10.16 2.98
CA ALA A 35 0.99 10.49 3.60
C ALA A 35 0.30 9.28 4.24
N MET A 36 0.38 8.10 3.59
CA MET A 36 -0.06 6.83 4.18
C MET A 36 0.68 6.53 5.48
N GLY A 37 2.01 6.74 5.51
CA GLY A 37 2.82 6.52 6.71
C GLY A 37 2.40 7.42 7.88
N THR A 38 2.09 8.69 7.61
CA THR A 38 1.57 9.64 8.60
C THR A 38 0.15 9.28 9.06
N ALA A 39 -0.75 8.90 8.15
CA ALA A 39 -2.12 8.51 8.49
C ALA A 39 -2.19 7.26 9.38
N LEU A 40 -1.28 6.31 9.13
CA LEU A 40 -1.29 5.02 9.81
C LEU A 40 -0.54 5.00 11.14
N ASP A 41 0.30 6.01 11.43
CA ASP A 41 1.07 6.10 12.67
C ASP A 41 0.19 5.85 13.91
N PRO A 42 0.52 4.88 14.80
CA PRO A 42 -0.28 4.61 15.99
C PRO A 42 -0.23 5.73 17.04
N GLN A 43 0.76 6.62 16.96
CA GLN A 43 0.88 7.84 17.78
C GLN A 43 0.26 9.08 17.10
N GLY A 44 -0.17 8.95 15.84
CA GLY A 44 -0.87 10.01 15.11
C GLY A 44 -2.30 10.24 15.62
N SER A 45 -2.91 11.34 15.18
CA SER A 45 -4.27 11.74 15.57
C SER A 45 -5.39 10.78 15.13
N GLY A 46 -5.08 9.85 14.22
CA GLY A 46 -6.09 9.00 13.56
C GLY A 46 -6.95 9.74 12.54
N ALA A 47 -6.63 10.99 12.20
CA ALA A 47 -7.32 11.76 11.17
C ALA A 47 -6.92 11.30 9.76
N SER A 48 -7.70 11.75 8.76
CA SER A 48 -7.33 11.58 7.35
C SER A 48 -6.13 12.46 7.00
N VAL A 49 -5.17 11.94 6.24
CA VAL A 49 -4.02 12.69 5.73
C VAL A 49 -4.12 12.78 4.21
N HIS A 50 -4.08 14.01 3.70
CA HIS A 50 -4.14 14.32 2.28
C HIS A 50 -2.74 14.44 1.67
N TRP A 51 -2.65 14.21 0.36
CA TRP A 51 -1.46 14.47 -0.43
C TRP A 51 -1.84 14.94 -1.83
N ASP A 52 -0.94 15.68 -2.46
CA ASP A 52 -1.05 16.15 -3.84
C ASP A 52 0.32 16.26 -4.50
N ASN A 53 0.31 16.15 -5.83
CA ASN A 53 1.41 16.47 -6.71
C ASN A 53 0.92 17.48 -7.77
N PRO A 54 1.19 18.79 -7.58
CA PRO A 54 0.78 19.83 -8.52
C PRO A 54 1.40 19.68 -9.93
N GLN A 55 2.44 18.86 -10.10
CA GLN A 55 3.11 18.67 -11.38
C GLN A 55 2.42 17.64 -12.28
N SER A 56 1.87 16.56 -11.69
CA SER A 56 1.08 15.54 -12.40
C SER A 56 -0.42 15.81 -12.33
N GLY A 57 -0.87 16.60 -11.35
CA GLY A 57 -2.27 16.78 -11.00
C GLY A 57 -2.84 15.64 -10.14
N ALA A 58 -2.04 14.63 -9.80
CA ALA A 58 -2.49 13.53 -8.95
C ALA A 58 -2.64 13.97 -7.48
N ARG A 59 -3.65 13.44 -6.79
CA ARG A 59 -3.94 13.75 -5.40
C ARG A 59 -4.66 12.59 -4.71
N GLY A 60 -4.76 12.65 -3.39
CA GLY A 60 -5.54 11.69 -2.64
C GLY A 60 -5.58 11.92 -1.14
N SER A 61 -6.10 10.91 -0.44
CA SER A 61 -6.12 10.86 1.02
C SER A 61 -6.01 9.43 1.55
N PHE A 62 -5.54 9.31 2.78
CA PHE A 62 -5.53 8.07 3.55
C PHE A 62 -6.25 8.29 4.87
N THR A 63 -7.30 7.51 5.13
CA THR A 63 -8.02 7.50 6.40
C THR A 63 -7.77 6.17 7.11
N PRO A 64 -7.17 6.15 8.31
CA PRO A 64 -6.91 4.91 9.03
C PRO A 64 -8.22 4.25 9.47
N VAL A 65 -8.25 2.92 9.40
CA VAL A 65 -9.40 2.10 9.79
C VAL A 65 -9.02 1.28 11.02
N GLY A 66 -9.63 1.61 12.15
CA GLY A 66 -9.43 0.93 13.43
C GLY A 66 -8.06 1.21 14.07
N GLN A 67 -7.77 0.41 15.11
CA GLN A 67 -6.49 0.42 15.80
C GLN A 67 -5.43 -0.35 15.01
N ALA A 68 -4.16 -0.02 15.24
CA ALA A 68 -3.04 -0.82 14.76
C ALA A 68 -2.98 -2.16 15.52
N TYR A 69 -2.55 -3.22 14.85
CA TYR A 69 -2.51 -4.59 15.39
C TYR A 69 -1.19 -5.30 15.02
N PRO A 70 -0.66 -6.19 15.87
CA PRO A 70 0.52 -6.97 15.54
C PRO A 70 0.19 -8.10 14.56
N LEU A 71 1.07 -8.35 13.59
CA LEU A 71 1.03 -9.47 12.67
C LEU A 71 2.45 -9.80 12.21
N ASP A 72 2.88 -11.06 12.32
CA ASP A 72 4.19 -11.57 11.87
C ASP A 72 5.40 -10.70 12.28
N GLY A 73 5.41 -10.23 13.54
CA GLY A 73 6.45 -9.36 14.09
C GLY A 73 6.41 -7.90 13.64
N LYS A 74 5.42 -7.51 12.83
CA LYS A 74 5.16 -6.16 12.33
C LYS A 74 3.94 -5.55 13.02
N ILE A 75 3.82 -4.23 12.97
CA ILE A 75 2.60 -3.51 13.31
C ILE A 75 1.88 -3.17 12.02
N CYS A 76 0.65 -3.65 11.87
CA CYS A 76 -0.19 -3.43 10.71
C CYS A 76 -1.37 -2.51 11.05
N ARG A 77 -1.89 -1.79 10.06
CA ARG A 77 -3.11 -1.00 10.21
C ARG A 77 -3.85 -0.92 8.89
N GLY A 78 -5.18 -1.05 8.97
CA GLY A 78 -6.06 -0.90 7.82
C GLY A 78 -6.24 0.57 7.44
N PHE A 79 -6.59 0.82 6.19
CA PHE A 79 -7.01 2.14 5.72
C PHE A 79 -8.10 2.04 4.64
N VAL A 80 -8.81 3.15 4.44
CA VAL A 80 -9.42 3.49 3.16
C VAL A 80 -8.66 4.65 2.54
N ALA A 81 -8.50 4.64 1.23
CA ALA A 81 -7.86 5.71 0.49
C ALA A 81 -8.74 6.14 -0.68
N ASP A 82 -8.66 7.42 -1.00
CA ASP A 82 -9.21 8.01 -2.21
C ASP A 82 -8.04 8.55 -3.03
N ILE A 83 -7.98 8.20 -4.31
CA ILE A 83 -6.90 8.57 -5.22
C ILE A 83 -7.53 9.12 -6.50
N GLU A 84 -7.07 10.28 -6.93
CA GLU A 84 -7.45 10.91 -8.19
C GLU A 84 -6.18 11.16 -9.00
N ALA A 85 -6.14 10.69 -10.25
CA ALA A 85 -5.03 10.84 -11.17
C ALA A 85 -5.58 11.09 -12.58
N GLY A 86 -5.42 12.33 -13.07
CA GLY A 86 -6.09 12.80 -14.29
C GLY A 86 -7.62 12.66 -14.16
N GLU A 87 -8.25 12.01 -15.14
CA GLU A 87 -9.70 11.73 -15.13
C GLU A 87 -10.08 10.46 -14.32
N THR A 88 -9.11 9.76 -13.72
CA THR A 88 -9.37 8.51 -12.99
C THR A 88 -9.47 8.74 -11.49
N GLY A 89 -10.63 8.45 -10.90
CA GLY A 89 -10.83 8.34 -9.46
C GLY A 89 -10.92 6.88 -9.00
N GLU A 90 -10.12 6.49 -8.02
CA GLU A 90 -10.10 5.14 -7.41
C GLU A 90 -10.24 5.23 -5.88
N LYS A 91 -11.28 4.60 -5.34
CA LYS A 91 -11.41 4.35 -3.89
C LYS A 91 -10.84 2.96 -3.57
N LEU A 92 -9.95 2.89 -2.60
CA LEU A 92 -9.23 1.68 -2.19
C LEU A 92 -9.54 1.36 -0.72
N LYS A 93 -9.58 0.07 -0.41
CA LYS A 93 -9.43 -0.43 0.96
C LYS A 93 -8.17 -1.28 1.02
N GLY A 94 -7.37 -1.07 2.06
CA GLY A 94 -6.05 -1.68 2.16
C GLY A 94 -5.57 -1.87 3.59
N ALA A 95 -4.36 -2.40 3.68
CA ALA A 95 -3.57 -2.46 4.88
C ALA A 95 -2.11 -2.21 4.53
N ALA A 96 -1.39 -1.57 5.43
CA ALA A 96 0.06 -1.50 5.40
C ALA A 96 0.62 -2.03 6.72
N CYS A 97 1.88 -2.42 6.71
CA CYS A 97 2.60 -2.93 7.88
C CYS A 97 3.99 -2.31 7.98
N ARG A 98 4.41 -2.01 9.22
CA ARG A 98 5.70 -1.45 9.59
C ARG A 98 6.43 -2.43 10.51
N GLU A 99 7.70 -2.73 10.22
CA GLU A 99 8.58 -3.33 11.24
C GLU A 99 9.18 -2.23 12.10
N LYS A 100 9.05 -2.32 13.43
CA LYS A 100 9.72 -1.48 14.45
C LYS A 100 9.76 0.02 14.10
N SER A 101 10.83 0.46 13.42
CA SER A 101 11.12 1.85 13.05
C SER A 101 11.24 2.09 11.53
N ALA A 102 11.11 1.06 10.68
CA ALA A 102 11.16 1.17 9.21
C ALA A 102 9.98 1.98 8.63
N ASP A 103 9.92 2.17 7.32
CA ASP A 103 8.74 2.76 6.66
C ASP A 103 7.54 1.79 6.64
N TRP A 104 6.34 2.35 6.45
CA TRP A 104 5.12 1.57 6.23
C TRP A 104 5.12 0.96 4.83
N ALA A 105 5.16 -0.37 4.74
CA ALA A 105 5.04 -1.10 3.49
C ALA A 105 3.58 -1.49 3.23
N LEU A 106 3.06 -1.18 2.04
CA LEU A 106 1.74 -1.62 1.60
C LEU A 106 1.70 -3.16 1.53
N THR A 107 0.72 -3.79 2.18
CA THR A 107 0.54 -5.26 2.16
C THR A 107 -0.70 -5.67 1.38
N GLU A 108 -1.75 -4.85 1.42
CA GLU A 108 -2.94 -5.01 0.58
C GLU A 108 -3.46 -3.66 0.10
N ALA A 109 -3.85 -3.58 -1.18
CA ALA A 109 -4.72 -2.54 -1.71
C ALA A 109 -5.71 -3.21 -2.68
N LYS A 110 -7.01 -2.94 -2.49
CA LYS A 110 -8.10 -3.50 -3.30
C LYS A 110 -9.08 -2.38 -3.64
N PRO A 111 -9.46 -2.20 -4.92
CA PRO A 111 -10.53 -1.27 -5.30
C PRO A 111 -11.83 -1.61 -4.58
N VAL A 112 -12.45 -0.60 -3.98
CA VAL A 112 -13.79 -0.71 -3.40
C VAL A 112 -14.76 -0.59 -4.56
N LYS A 113 -15.36 -1.71 -4.96
CA LYS A 113 -16.51 -1.68 -5.87
C LYS A 113 -17.71 -1.10 -5.11
N SER A 114 -18.33 -0.09 -5.70
CA SER A 114 -19.69 0.36 -5.35
C SER A 114 -20.73 -0.64 -5.86
#